data_AF-A0A6G4ZYK7-F1
#
_entry.id   AF-A0A6G4ZYK7-F1
#
_cell.length_a   1.000
_cell.length_b   1.000
_cell.length_c   1.000
_cell.angle_alpha   90.00
_cell.angle_beta   90.00
_cell.angle_gamma   90.00
#
_symmetry.space_group_name_H-M   'P 1'
#
loop_
_entity.id
_entity.type
_entity.pdbx_description
1 polymer ?
#
loop_
_entity_poly.entity_id
_entity_poly.type
_entity_poly.pdbx_seq_one_letter_code
_entity_poly.pdbx_strand_id
1 'polypeptide(L)'
;MVKFYERKDTFKFSWDQVAQGFWARYPNPYSTHVLTEDIVSRYVDGGKLFTKRLLTKTNPMNRLPKWGERFVSSKSVRIVEESVVDPRTRTLVTYTRNIGLQHIMSVEEKCIYKPAADNPKHTVVERRAWVSSSMFGFSCAIQAFGVERFKQNAAKASKGFTYVLERMFPGTHPAEKECLRSKLATELAKAKAVPLVAAATCSN
;
A
#
# COMPACT_ATOMS: atom_id res chain seq x y z
N MET A 1 -7.00 16.00 -19.79
CA MET A 1 -6.14 16.58 -18.73
C MET A 1 -5.75 15.47 -17.76
N VAL A 2 -4.51 15.47 -17.25
CA VAL A 2 -3.99 14.45 -16.31
C VAL A 2 -3.73 15.12 -14.97
N LYS A 3 -4.07 14.46 -13.85
CA LYS A 3 -3.68 14.88 -12.51
C LYS A 3 -2.51 14.03 -12.02
N PHE A 4 -1.49 14.70 -11.49
CA PHE A 4 -0.29 14.08 -10.94
C PHE A 4 -0.33 14.08 -9.42
N TYR A 5 0.18 13.02 -8.81
CA TYR A 5 0.41 12.94 -7.38
C TYR A 5 1.72 12.21 -7.08
N GLU A 6 2.47 12.71 -6.10
CA GLU A 6 3.70 12.10 -5.62
C GLU A 6 3.67 11.93 -4.10
N ARG A 7 4.25 10.83 -3.63
CA ARG A 7 4.41 10.51 -2.22
C ARG A 7 5.70 9.74 -2.00
N LYS A 8 6.36 10.03 -0.88
CA LYS A 8 7.51 9.28 -0.39
C LYS A 8 7.14 8.63 0.94
N ASP A 9 7.43 7.33 1.08
CA ASP A 9 7.32 6.61 2.35
C ASP A 9 8.65 5.90 2.64
N THR A 10 8.92 5.60 3.91
CA THR A 10 10.10 4.86 4.35
C THR A 10 9.67 3.59 5.08
N PHE A 11 10.17 2.44 4.62
CA PHE A 11 10.08 1.16 5.32
C PHE A 11 11.33 1.00 6.17
N LYS A 12 11.16 0.70 7.46
CA LYS A 12 12.28 0.42 8.37
C LYS A 12 12.89 -0.98 8.16
N PHE A 13 12.95 -1.45 6.93
CA PHE A 13 13.46 -2.75 6.54
C PHE A 13 14.53 -2.57 5.47
N SER A 14 15.50 -3.49 5.42
CA SER A 14 16.53 -3.45 4.39
C SER A 14 15.90 -3.64 3.02
N TRP A 15 16.61 -3.19 1.97
CA TRP A 15 16.11 -3.35 0.61
C TRP A 15 15.87 -4.82 0.25
N ASP A 16 16.74 -5.73 0.71
CA ASP A 16 16.60 -7.17 0.46
C ASP A 16 15.31 -7.72 1.09
N GLN A 17 14.99 -7.31 2.32
CA GLN A 17 13.76 -7.68 3.01
C GLN A 17 12.52 -7.16 2.27
N VAL A 18 12.58 -5.90 1.81
CA VAL A 18 11.50 -5.30 1.02
C VAL A 18 11.33 -6.02 -0.31
N ALA A 19 12.40 -6.26 -1.05
CA ALA A 19 12.34 -6.95 -2.35
C ALA A 19 11.81 -8.38 -2.21
N GLN A 20 12.21 -9.10 -1.15
CA GLN A 20 11.72 -10.45 -0.86
C GLN A 20 10.24 -10.46 -0.46
N GLY A 21 9.83 -9.54 0.42
CA GLY A 21 8.45 -9.47 0.92
C GLY A 21 7.43 -8.97 -0.10
N PHE A 22 7.87 -8.28 -1.16
CA PHE A 22 7.00 -7.63 -2.13
C PHE A 22 5.99 -8.58 -2.81
N TRP A 23 6.42 -9.82 -3.07
CA TRP A 23 5.58 -10.84 -3.69
C TRP A 23 4.60 -11.49 -2.73
N ALA A 24 4.82 -11.36 -1.42
CA ALA A 24 3.96 -11.90 -0.36
C ALA A 24 3.07 -10.81 0.28
N ARG A 25 3.04 -9.60 -0.28
CA ARG A 25 2.29 -8.46 0.30
C ARG A 25 0.79 -8.70 0.39
N TYR A 26 0.25 -9.69 -0.32
CA TYR A 26 -1.14 -10.12 -0.21
C TYR A 26 -1.22 -11.60 0.21
N PRO A 27 -2.24 -11.98 1.00
CA PRO A 27 -3.27 -11.12 1.59
C PRO A 27 -2.75 -10.31 2.80
N ASN A 28 -3.38 -9.16 3.09
CA ASN A 28 -3.13 -8.37 4.29
C ASN A 28 -4.40 -7.62 4.75
N PRO A 29 -4.55 -7.26 6.04
CA PRO A 29 -5.78 -6.67 6.58
C PRO A 29 -6.10 -5.28 6.04
N TYR A 30 -5.13 -4.58 5.44
CA TYR A 30 -5.33 -3.24 4.86
C TYR A 30 -5.77 -3.29 3.38
N SER A 31 -5.75 -4.47 2.78
CA SER A 31 -5.97 -4.68 1.34
C SER A 31 -7.02 -5.75 1.04
N THR A 32 -8.09 -5.80 1.83
CA THR A 32 -9.22 -6.74 1.67
C THR A 32 -9.96 -6.63 0.32
N HIS A 33 -9.73 -5.54 -0.41
CA HIS A 33 -10.29 -5.28 -1.73
C HIS A 33 -9.55 -6.00 -2.86
N VAL A 34 -8.40 -6.64 -2.59
CA VAL A 34 -7.67 -7.48 -3.55
C VAL A 34 -8.23 -8.89 -3.45
N LEU A 35 -8.78 -9.39 -4.56
CA LEU A 35 -9.47 -10.68 -4.64
C LEU A 35 -8.53 -11.79 -5.13
N THR A 36 -7.79 -11.51 -6.20
CA THR A 36 -6.84 -12.47 -6.79
C THR A 36 -5.56 -11.76 -7.21
N GLU A 37 -4.48 -12.53 -7.25
CA GLU A 37 -3.17 -12.13 -7.76
C GLU A 37 -2.56 -13.32 -8.49
N ASP A 38 -2.21 -13.12 -9.76
CA ASP A 38 -1.71 -14.16 -10.66
C ASP A 38 -0.44 -13.67 -11.35
N ILE A 39 0.57 -14.53 -11.47
CA ILE A 39 1.77 -14.22 -12.26
C ILE A 39 1.49 -14.62 -13.71
N VAL A 40 1.52 -13.64 -14.61
CA VAL A 40 1.30 -13.85 -16.05
C VAL A 40 2.60 -14.25 -16.74
N SER A 41 3.70 -13.60 -16.37
CA SER A 41 5.02 -13.94 -16.91
C SER A 41 6.10 -13.53 -15.91
N ARG A 42 7.18 -14.32 -15.85
CA ARG A 42 8.37 -14.00 -15.06
C ARG A 42 9.60 -14.57 -15.73
N TYR A 43 10.64 -13.75 -15.89
CA TYR A 43 11.90 -14.15 -16.49
C TYR A 43 13.05 -13.30 -15.97
N VAL A 44 14.27 -13.79 -16.13
CA VAL A 44 15.49 -13.06 -15.81
C VAL A 44 16.16 -12.66 -17.12
N ASP A 45 16.52 -11.39 -17.22
CA ASP A 45 17.27 -10.85 -18.36
C ASP A 45 18.26 -9.78 -17.86
N GLY A 46 19.48 -9.79 -18.38
CA GLY A 46 20.55 -8.86 -17.95
C GLY A 46 20.84 -8.87 -16.44
N GLY A 47 20.57 -9.98 -15.73
CA GLY A 47 20.68 -10.09 -14.28
C GLY A 47 19.58 -9.38 -13.49
N LYS A 48 18.48 -8.99 -14.15
CA LYS A 48 17.29 -8.37 -13.57
C LYS A 48 16.10 -9.31 -13.67
N LEU A 49 15.27 -9.33 -12.63
CA LEU A 49 14.03 -10.12 -12.62
C LEU A 49 12.88 -9.27 -13.12
N PHE A 50 12.28 -9.67 -14.23
CA PHE A 50 11.08 -9.07 -14.79
C PHE A 50 9.87 -9.91 -14.38
N THR A 51 8.83 -9.27 -13.84
CA THR A 51 7.56 -9.95 -13.52
C THR A 51 6.38 -9.12 -13.98
N LYS A 52 5.41 -9.79 -14.61
CA LYS A 52 4.08 -9.27 -14.92
C LYS A 52 3.05 -10.03 -14.08
N ARG A 53 2.23 -9.30 -13.34
CA ARG A 53 1.12 -9.81 -12.54
C ARG A 53 -0.21 -9.26 -13.01
N LEU A 54 -1.25 -10.06 -12.90
CA LEU A 54 -2.64 -9.65 -13.04
C LEU A 54 -3.29 -9.67 -11.66
N LEU A 55 -3.91 -8.57 -11.28
CA LEU A 55 -4.61 -8.44 -10.01
C LEU A 55 -6.08 -8.14 -10.27
N THR A 56 -6.96 -8.83 -9.56
CA THR A 56 -8.40 -8.54 -9.55
C THR A 56 -8.75 -7.86 -8.23
N LYS A 57 -9.38 -6.68 -8.30
CA LYS A 57 -9.84 -5.93 -7.13
C LYS A 57 -11.37 -5.79 -7.16
N THR A 58 -11.99 -5.70 -5.99
CA THR A 58 -13.42 -5.33 -5.87
C THR A 58 -13.65 -3.99 -6.54
N ASN A 59 -14.76 -3.83 -7.25
CA ASN A 59 -15.00 -2.58 -7.95
C ASN A 59 -15.12 -1.41 -6.95
N PRO A 60 -14.27 -0.38 -7.07
CA PRO A 60 -14.39 0.83 -6.26
C PRO A 60 -15.70 1.59 -6.45
N MET A 61 -16.46 1.34 -7.52
CA MET A 61 -17.64 2.11 -7.94
C MET A 61 -18.92 1.85 -7.16
N ASN A 62 -18.99 0.81 -6.32
CA ASN A 62 -20.05 0.70 -5.30
C ASN A 62 -19.96 1.80 -4.22
N ARG A 63 -19.02 2.75 -4.35
CA ARG A 63 -18.81 3.91 -3.47
C ARG A 63 -18.64 5.21 -4.27
N LEU A 64 -19.11 5.25 -5.52
CA LEU A 64 -19.17 6.51 -6.24
C LEU A 64 -20.29 7.40 -5.68
N PRO A 65 -20.20 8.71 -5.88
CA PRO A 65 -21.37 9.57 -5.71
C PRO A 65 -22.50 9.10 -6.64
N LYS A 66 -23.76 9.35 -6.27
CA LYS A 66 -24.97 8.83 -6.96
C LYS A 66 -24.98 9.01 -8.49
N TRP A 67 -24.29 10.01 -9.04
CA TRP A 67 -24.18 10.23 -10.49
C TRP A 67 -23.36 9.15 -11.21
N GLY A 68 -22.43 8.49 -10.52
CA GLY A 68 -21.48 7.54 -11.12
C GLY A 68 -21.95 6.08 -11.14
N GLU A 69 -22.96 5.72 -10.34
CA GLU A 69 -23.47 4.34 -10.23
C GLU A 69 -24.08 3.82 -11.54
N ARG A 70 -24.64 4.72 -12.36
CA ARG A 70 -25.28 4.36 -13.65
C ARG A 70 -24.30 3.93 -14.74
N PHE A 71 -23.01 4.22 -14.56
CA PHE A 71 -22.00 4.01 -15.60
C PHE A 71 -21.18 2.73 -15.40
N VAL A 72 -21.48 1.91 -14.39
CA VAL A 72 -20.76 0.66 -14.17
C VAL A 72 -21.64 -0.53 -13.81
N SER A 73 -21.40 -1.62 -14.54
CA SER A 73 -22.03 -2.92 -14.36
C SER A 73 -21.08 -3.98 -13.77
N SER A 74 -19.76 -3.79 -13.84
CA SER A 74 -18.79 -4.79 -13.37
C SER A 74 -18.65 -4.79 -11.86
N LYS A 75 -18.59 -5.96 -11.21
CA LYS A 75 -18.33 -6.10 -9.77
C LYS A 75 -16.84 -6.07 -9.40
N SER A 76 -15.95 -6.15 -10.39
CA SER A 76 -14.49 -6.16 -10.19
C SER A 76 -13.74 -5.35 -11.25
N VAL A 77 -12.51 -4.95 -10.90
CA VAL A 77 -11.57 -4.24 -11.77
C VAL A 77 -10.28 -5.02 -11.84
N ARG A 78 -9.79 -5.23 -13.06
CA ARG A 78 -8.49 -5.87 -13.32
C ARG A 78 -7.40 -4.84 -13.49
N ILE A 79 -6.23 -5.15 -12.96
CA ILE A 79 -5.05 -4.29 -12.92
C ILE A 79 -3.85 -5.12 -13.35
N VAL A 80 -3.01 -4.56 -14.21
CA VAL A 80 -1.71 -5.14 -14.55
C VAL A 80 -0.65 -4.46 -13.71
N GLU A 81 0.23 -5.26 -13.12
CA GLU A 81 1.47 -4.78 -12.52
C GLU A 81 2.66 -5.38 -13.25
N GLU A 82 3.57 -4.52 -13.67
CA GLU A 82 4.87 -4.86 -14.22
C GLU A 82 5.94 -4.43 -13.22
N SER A 83 6.99 -5.23 -13.07
CA SER A 83 8.03 -4.96 -12.09
C SER A 83 9.38 -5.48 -12.53
N VAL A 84 10.41 -4.76 -12.13
CA VAL A 84 11.81 -5.06 -12.41
C VAL A 84 12.59 -4.98 -11.10
N VAL A 85 13.26 -6.07 -10.74
CA VAL A 85 14.19 -6.12 -9.61
C VAL A 85 15.60 -6.18 -10.15
N ASP A 86 16.42 -5.22 -9.76
CA ASP A 86 17.84 -5.15 -10.09
C ASP A 86 18.65 -5.27 -8.78
N PRO A 87 19.22 -6.45 -8.50
CA PRO A 87 19.99 -6.70 -7.28
C PRO A 87 21.36 -5.99 -7.29
N ARG A 88 21.90 -5.62 -8.45
CA ARG A 88 23.18 -4.90 -8.53
C ARG A 88 23.03 -3.46 -8.06
N THR A 89 21.96 -2.80 -8.50
CA THR A 89 21.65 -1.42 -8.10
C THR A 89 20.80 -1.34 -6.84
N ARG A 90 20.32 -2.48 -6.32
CA ARG A 90 19.35 -2.57 -5.22
C ARG A 90 18.13 -1.68 -5.49
N THR A 91 17.53 -1.89 -6.66
CA THR A 91 16.29 -1.20 -7.04
C THR A 91 15.19 -2.21 -7.35
N LEU A 92 14.01 -1.95 -6.82
CA LEU A 92 12.77 -2.59 -7.25
C LEU A 92 11.90 -1.49 -7.84
N VAL A 93 11.56 -1.60 -9.11
CA VAL A 93 10.68 -0.66 -9.82
C VAL A 93 9.40 -1.38 -10.16
N THR A 94 8.27 -0.74 -9.89
CA THR A 94 6.96 -1.29 -10.21
C THR A 94 6.17 -0.26 -11.01
N TYR A 95 5.38 -0.74 -11.94
CA TYR A 95 4.47 0.04 -12.75
C TYR A 95 3.12 -0.67 -12.78
N THR A 96 2.07 0.03 -12.35
CA THR A 96 0.75 -0.55 -12.16
C THR A 96 -0.28 0.29 -12.91
N ARG A 97 -1.18 -0.36 -13.64
CA ARG A 97 -2.27 0.32 -14.35
C ARG A 97 -3.55 -0.49 -14.37
N ASN A 98 -4.71 0.16 -14.24
CA ASN A 98 -5.97 -0.52 -14.47
C ASN A 98 -6.17 -0.79 -15.96
N ILE A 99 -6.63 -2.00 -16.27
CA ILE A 99 -7.07 -2.38 -17.63
C ILE A 99 -8.60 -2.42 -17.73
N GLY A 100 -9.29 -2.60 -16.60
CA GLY A 100 -10.74 -2.41 -16.52
C GLY A 100 -11.11 -0.94 -16.32
N LEU A 101 -12.28 -0.54 -16.83
CA LEU A 101 -12.89 0.79 -16.63
C LEU A 101 -12.06 1.99 -17.14
N GLN A 102 -11.11 1.78 -18.04
CA GLN A 102 -10.26 2.85 -18.60
C GLN A 102 -11.06 3.96 -19.30
N HIS A 103 -12.22 3.63 -19.88
CA HIS A 103 -13.15 4.58 -20.50
C HIS A 103 -13.74 5.60 -19.51
N ILE A 104 -13.74 5.28 -18.21
CA ILE A 104 -14.16 6.18 -17.12
C ILE A 104 -12.94 6.87 -16.53
N MET A 105 -11.95 6.09 -16.09
CA MET A 105 -10.76 6.59 -15.41
C MET A 105 -9.57 5.66 -15.64
N SER A 106 -8.44 6.24 -15.97
CA SER A 106 -7.16 5.54 -16.04
C SER A 106 -6.26 6.04 -14.90
N VAL A 107 -5.67 5.09 -14.18
CA VAL A 107 -4.75 5.31 -13.07
C VAL A 107 -3.49 4.52 -13.39
N GLU A 108 -2.39 5.24 -13.52
CA GLU A 108 -1.06 4.67 -13.68
C GLU A 108 -0.25 5.04 -12.43
N GLU A 109 0.46 4.07 -11.87
CA GLU A 109 1.29 4.23 -10.68
C GLU A 109 2.68 3.68 -10.97
N LYS A 110 3.72 4.45 -10.63
CA LYS A 110 5.11 4.02 -10.63
C LYS A 110 5.67 4.12 -9.22
N CYS A 111 6.24 3.03 -8.70
CA CYS A 111 6.98 3.02 -7.45
C CYS A 111 8.43 2.63 -7.68
N ILE A 112 9.34 3.31 -6.99
CA ILE A 112 10.77 3.00 -6.99
C ILE A 112 11.20 2.77 -5.54
N TYR A 113 11.61 1.54 -5.24
CA TYR A 113 12.10 1.12 -3.94
C TYR A 113 13.63 1.03 -3.99
N LYS A 114 14.30 1.74 -3.09
CA LYS A 114 15.76 1.81 -3.00
C LYS A 114 16.22 2.01 -1.55
N PRO A 115 17.45 1.62 -1.18
CA PRO A 115 18.02 1.94 0.13
C PRO A 115 17.91 3.44 0.44
N ALA A 116 17.62 3.77 1.70
CA ALA A 116 17.57 5.17 2.13
C ALA A 116 18.99 5.74 2.20
N ALA A 117 19.17 6.98 1.75
CA ALA A 117 20.49 7.63 1.71
C ALA A 117 21.05 7.92 3.12
N ASP A 118 20.16 8.20 4.06
CA ASP A 118 20.45 8.48 5.47
C ASP A 118 20.66 7.20 6.29
N ASN A 119 19.98 6.11 5.94
CA ASN A 119 20.12 4.82 6.61
C ASN A 119 19.96 3.65 5.63
N PRO A 120 21.06 3.00 5.21
CA PRO A 120 21.01 1.86 4.29
C PRO A 120 20.24 0.64 4.81
N LYS A 121 19.93 0.57 6.12
CA LYS A 121 19.05 -0.46 6.71
C LYS A 121 17.57 -0.19 6.48
N HIS A 122 17.21 0.98 5.96
CA HIS A 122 15.85 1.35 5.60
C HIS A 122 15.71 1.41 4.08
N THR A 123 14.47 1.29 3.62
CA THR A 123 14.11 1.39 2.20
C THR A 123 13.15 2.54 2.01
N VAL A 124 13.48 3.43 1.09
CA VAL A 124 12.60 4.49 0.63
C VAL A 124 11.79 3.97 -0.56
N VAL A 125 10.50 4.28 -0.58
CA VAL A 125 9.66 4.17 -1.77
C VAL A 125 9.28 5.56 -2.27
N GLU A 126 9.59 5.84 -3.53
CA GLU A 126 9.14 7.01 -4.28
C GLU A 126 7.96 6.58 -5.16
N ARG A 127 6.78 7.09 -4.87
CA ARG A 127 5.52 6.72 -5.53
C ARG A 127 5.00 7.90 -6.32
N ARG A 128 4.72 7.68 -7.60
CA ARG A 128 4.15 8.65 -8.53
C ARG A 128 2.90 8.07 -9.16
N ALA A 129 1.88 8.89 -9.33
CA ALA A 129 0.64 8.48 -9.96
C ALA A 129 0.12 9.53 -10.94
N TRP A 130 -0.47 9.03 -12.01
CA TRP A 130 -1.14 9.80 -13.05
C TRP A 130 -2.58 9.32 -13.15
N VAL A 131 -3.51 10.24 -12.93
CA VAL A 131 -4.95 9.99 -12.99
C VAL A 131 -5.53 10.78 -14.15
N SER A 132 -6.15 10.09 -15.09
CA SER A 132 -6.79 10.69 -16.26
C SER A 132 -8.21 10.16 -16.43
N SER A 133 -9.06 10.94 -17.11
CA SER A 133 -10.42 10.55 -17.45
C SER A 133 -10.79 11.15 -18.79
N SER A 134 -11.36 10.32 -19.66
CA SER A 134 -11.89 10.70 -20.98
C SER A 134 -13.40 10.97 -20.94
N MET A 135 -14.04 10.91 -19.77
CA MET A 135 -15.49 11.04 -19.67
C MET A 135 -15.93 12.50 -19.85
N PHE A 136 -16.66 12.76 -20.93
CA PHE A 136 -17.18 14.08 -21.25
C PHE A 136 -18.11 14.61 -20.14
N GLY A 137 -18.01 15.90 -19.80
CA GLY A 137 -18.80 16.55 -18.76
C GLY A 137 -18.42 16.25 -17.31
N PHE A 138 -17.74 15.12 -17.03
CA PHE A 138 -17.42 14.69 -15.66
C PHE A 138 -15.92 14.51 -15.38
N SER A 139 -15.05 14.71 -16.38
CA SER A 139 -13.62 14.42 -16.30
C SER A 139 -12.92 15.06 -15.08
N CYS A 140 -13.20 16.34 -14.77
CA CYS A 140 -12.62 17.04 -13.62
C CYS A 140 -13.02 16.41 -12.28
N ALA A 141 -14.31 16.09 -12.11
CA ALA A 141 -14.82 15.48 -10.88
C ALA A 141 -14.27 14.06 -10.68
N ILE A 142 -14.20 13.27 -11.75
CA ILE A 142 -13.63 11.91 -11.73
C ILE A 142 -12.15 11.96 -11.37
N GLN A 143 -11.39 12.89 -11.96
CA GLN A 143 -9.98 13.05 -11.66
C GLN A 143 -9.75 13.44 -10.19
N ALA A 144 -10.51 14.40 -9.66
CA ALA A 144 -10.41 14.81 -8.27
C ALA A 144 -10.71 13.64 -7.31
N PHE A 145 -11.79 12.89 -7.58
CA PHE A 145 -12.13 11.68 -6.85
C PHE A 145 -11.02 10.62 -6.93
N GLY A 146 -10.47 10.39 -8.13
CA GLY A 146 -9.41 9.43 -8.38
C GLY A 146 -8.13 9.72 -7.60
N VAL A 147 -7.70 10.99 -7.58
CA VAL A 147 -6.53 11.42 -6.80
C VAL A 147 -6.75 11.24 -5.31
N GLU A 148 -7.89 11.66 -4.77
CA GLU A 148 -8.17 11.54 -3.34
C GLU A 148 -8.23 10.07 -2.91
N ARG A 149 -8.88 9.23 -3.72
CA ARG A 149 -8.87 7.78 -3.49
C ARG A 149 -7.47 7.18 -3.56
N PHE A 150 -6.64 7.64 -4.50
CA PHE A 150 -5.26 7.18 -4.63
C PHE A 150 -4.45 7.48 -3.37
N LYS A 151 -4.55 8.70 -2.81
CA LYS A 151 -3.85 9.08 -1.57
C LYS A 151 -4.15 8.12 -0.41
N GLN A 152 -5.43 7.80 -0.23
CA GLN A 152 -5.89 6.88 0.82
C GLN A 152 -5.38 5.45 0.58
N ASN A 153 -5.39 5.00 -0.68
CA ASN A 153 -4.89 3.68 -1.06
C ASN A 153 -3.37 3.56 -0.90
N ALA A 154 -2.61 4.59 -1.25
CA ALA A 154 -1.16 4.62 -1.07
C ALA A 154 -0.77 4.44 0.41
N ALA A 155 -1.46 5.15 1.31
CA ALA A 155 -1.25 4.99 2.76
C ALA A 155 -1.55 3.55 3.24
N LYS A 156 -2.67 2.97 2.77
CA LYS A 156 -3.05 1.59 3.11
C LYS A 156 -2.08 0.56 2.54
N ALA A 157 -1.58 0.78 1.33
CA ALA A 157 -0.58 -0.09 0.70
C ALA A 157 0.71 -0.12 1.51
N SER A 158 1.22 1.05 1.94
CA SER A 158 2.41 1.11 2.79
C SER A 158 2.18 0.42 4.14
N LYS A 159 1.03 0.65 4.81
CA LYS A 159 0.69 -0.05 6.07
C LYS A 159 0.58 -1.57 5.91
N GLY A 160 -0.12 -2.02 4.87
CA GLY A 160 -0.31 -3.44 4.58
C GLY A 160 1.00 -4.15 4.27
N PHE A 161 1.91 -3.45 3.57
CA PHE A 161 3.21 -4.02 3.27
C PHE A 161 4.10 -4.10 4.52
N THR A 162 4.14 -3.04 5.34
CA THR A 162 4.82 -3.08 6.65
C THR A 162 4.34 -4.24 7.51
N TYR A 163 3.02 -4.47 7.58
CA TYR A 163 2.45 -5.61 8.30
C TYR A 163 3.00 -6.96 7.82
N VAL A 164 3.14 -7.15 6.50
CA VAL A 164 3.71 -8.38 5.94
C VAL A 164 5.20 -8.50 6.29
N LEU A 165 5.97 -7.43 6.14
CA LEU A 165 7.40 -7.41 6.47
C LEU A 165 7.64 -7.73 7.95
N GLU A 166 6.83 -7.21 8.86
CA GLU A 166 6.92 -7.51 10.29
C GLU A 166 6.64 -8.98 10.63
N ARG A 167 5.82 -9.67 9.83
CA ARG A 167 5.54 -11.10 9.99
C ARG A 167 6.64 -11.97 9.37
N MET A 168 7.17 -11.56 8.22
CA MET A 168 8.26 -12.27 7.55
C MET A 168 9.60 -12.10 8.29
N PHE A 169 9.84 -10.94 8.89
CA PHE A 169 11.11 -10.58 9.53
C PHE A 169 10.88 -10.05 10.95
N PRO A 170 10.44 -10.89 11.91
CA PRO A 170 10.09 -10.45 13.25
C PRO A 170 11.28 -9.85 14.02
N GLY A 171 12.51 -10.25 13.69
CA GLY A 171 13.75 -9.83 14.34
C GLY A 171 14.36 -8.50 13.86
N THR A 172 13.76 -7.79 12.90
CA THR A 172 14.31 -6.53 12.38
C THR A 172 14.20 -5.37 13.39
N HIS A 173 13.21 -5.43 14.30
CA HIS A 173 12.97 -4.41 15.33
C HIS A 173 12.71 -5.01 16.72
N PRO A 174 13.63 -5.80 17.29
CA PRO A 174 13.39 -6.43 18.59
C PRO A 174 13.23 -5.36 19.68
N ALA A 175 14.17 -4.40 19.73
CA ALA A 175 14.21 -3.35 20.75
C ALA A 175 13.05 -2.34 20.66
N GLU A 176 12.65 -1.91 19.45
CA GLU A 176 11.48 -1.01 19.32
C GLU A 176 10.18 -1.72 19.73
N LYS A 177 10.00 -3.00 19.36
CA LYS A 177 8.81 -3.78 19.76
C LYS A 177 8.76 -4.03 21.26
N GLU A 178 9.90 -4.30 21.89
CA GLU A 178 10.01 -4.49 23.33
C GLU A 178 9.72 -3.18 24.09
N CYS A 179 10.25 -2.04 23.62
CA CYS A 179 9.94 -0.71 24.16
C CYS A 179 8.46 -0.33 24.01
N LEU A 180 7.84 -0.65 22.87
CA LEU A 180 6.40 -0.43 22.67
C LEU A 180 5.56 -1.32 23.59
N ARG A 181 5.92 -2.59 23.74
CA ARG A 181 5.25 -3.52 24.67
C ARG A 181 5.37 -3.05 26.11
N SER A 182 6.55 -2.60 26.55
CA SER A 182 6.75 -2.12 27.91
C SER A 182 5.98 -0.82 28.18
N LYS A 183 5.92 0.11 27.22
CA LYS A 183 5.08 1.31 27.31
C LYS A 183 3.59 0.96 27.39
N LEU A 184 3.11 0.08 26.53
CA LEU A 184 1.70 -0.31 26.48
C LEU A 184 1.29 -1.10 27.73
N ALA A 185 2.17 -1.96 28.24
CA ALA A 185 1.99 -2.63 29.53
C ALA A 185 1.93 -1.63 30.69
N THR A 186 2.82 -0.63 30.69
CA THR A 186 2.82 0.45 31.69
C THR A 186 1.52 1.24 31.67
N GLU A 187 1.01 1.61 30.49
CA GLU A 187 -0.24 2.35 30.35
C GLU A 187 -1.46 1.50 30.75
N LEU A 188 -1.50 0.22 30.39
CA LEU A 188 -2.55 -0.71 30.85
C LEU A 188 -2.51 -0.90 32.37
N ALA A 189 -1.33 -0.97 32.97
CA ALA A 189 -1.17 -1.07 34.42
C ALA A 189 -1.67 0.20 35.12
N LYS A 190 -1.31 1.39 34.62
CA LYS A 190 -1.85 2.66 35.13
C LYS A 190 -3.37 2.73 35.01
N ALA A 191 -3.93 2.36 33.86
CA ALA A 191 -5.38 2.37 33.64
C ALA A 191 -6.14 1.41 34.59
N LYS A 192 -5.54 0.26 34.94
CA LYS A 192 -6.09 -0.66 35.95
C LYS A 192 -5.91 -0.21 37.40
N ALA A 193 -4.93 0.66 37.68
CA ALA A 193 -4.70 1.19 39.02
C ALA A 193 -5.67 2.33 39.39
N VAL A 194 -6.16 3.10 38.41
CA VAL A 194 -7.12 4.22 38.62
C VAL A 194 -8.44 3.78 39.30
N PRO A 195 -9.09 2.66 38.93
CA PRO A 195 -10.30 2.20 39.62
C PRO A 195 -10.07 1.73 41.07
N LEU A 196 -8.86 1.29 41.43
CA LEU A 196 -8.55 0.78 42.77
C LEU A 196 -8.37 1.90 43.80
N VAL A 197 -7.82 3.05 43.39
CA VAL A 197 -7.64 4.21 44.27
C VAL A 197 -8.99 4.90 44.55
N ALA A 198 -9.89 4.95 43.56
CA ALA A 198 -11.24 5.52 43.74
C ALA A 198 -12.13 4.68 44.68
N ALA A 199 -11.91 3.37 44.77
CA ALA A 199 -12.64 2.48 45.67
C ALA A 199 -12.15 2.57 47.14
N ALA A 200 -10.95 3.11 47.38
CA ALA A 200 -10.35 3.21 48.71
C ALA A 200 -10.66 4.55 49.44
N THR A 201 -11.27 5.53 48.76
CA THR A 201 -11.52 6.88 49.34
C THR A 201 -12.95 7.13 49.81
N CYS A 202 -13.85 6.14 49.74
CA CYS A 202 -15.22 6.25 50.27
C CYS A 202 -15.39 5.35 51.50
N SER A 203 -14.76 5.72 52.61
CA SER A 203 -15.07 5.19 53.95
C SER A 203 -14.58 6.20 54.99
N ASN A 204 -15.42 7.18 55.32
CA ASN A 204 -15.38 7.98 56.54
C ASN A 204 -16.82 8.30 56.94
#